data_AF-R7ZFM3-F1
#
_entry.id   AF-R7ZFM3-F1
#
_cell.length_a   1.000
_cell.length_b   1.000
_cell.length_c   1.000
_cell.angle_alpha   90.00
_cell.angle_beta   90.00
_cell.angle_gamma   90.00
#
_symmetry.space_group_name_H-M   'P 1'
#
loop_
_entity.id
_entity.type
_entity.pdbx_description
1 polymer ?
#
loop_
_entity_poly.entity_id
_entity_poly.type
_entity_poly.pdbx_seq_one_letter_code
_entity_poly.pdbx_strand_id
1 'polypeptide(L)'
;MKLSSILNFCILVFFTLLFVNDFFPATTLAEVLSKKVILVILIVLVIIQITTAKGTYKRLSKKAYVGVTLYTVGLWIVLTLLGGESQFGLSFNSPIFYIIVLLLGFDLLRVYRQSKNEETDKKAKQ
;
A
#
# COMPACT_ATOMS: atom_id res chain seq x y z
N MET A 1 1.38 -13.82 20.49
CA MET A 1 0.89 -13.23 19.21
C MET A 1 0.77 -14.33 18.18
N LYS A 2 -0.25 -14.31 17.30
CA LYS A 2 -0.33 -15.27 16.19
C LYS A 2 0.79 -14.97 15.19
N LEU A 3 1.50 -16.00 14.71
CA LEU A 3 2.63 -15.87 13.76
C LEU A 3 2.25 -15.01 12.53
N SER A 4 1.03 -15.18 12.02
CA SER A 4 0.50 -14.39 10.90
C SER A 4 0.37 -12.89 11.20
N SER A 5 0.12 -12.49 12.45
CA SER A 5 0.06 -11.08 12.83
C SER A 5 1.46 -10.45 12.86
N ILE A 6 2.46 -11.21 13.30
CA ILE A 6 3.86 -10.76 13.30
C ILE A 6 4.34 -10.60 11.85
N LEU A 7 4.07 -11.58 10.99
CA LEU A 7 4.43 -11.51 9.57
C LEU A 7 3.75 -10.33 8.87
N ASN A 8 2.45 -10.11 9.09
CA ASN A 8 1.75 -8.94 8.53
C ASN A 8 2.37 -7.61 9.01
N PHE A 9 2.75 -7.51 10.27
CA PHE A 9 3.43 -6.33 10.80
C PHE A 9 4.79 -6.13 10.15
N CYS A 10 5.60 -7.19 10.03
CA CYS A 10 6.88 -7.14 9.32
C CYS A 10 6.72 -6.72 7.86
N ILE A 11 5.74 -7.28 7.13
CA ILE A 11 5.45 -6.92 5.74
C ILE A 11 5.13 -5.42 5.64
N LEU A 12 4.30 -4.89 6.54
CA LEU A 12 3.99 -3.46 6.60
C LEU A 12 5.26 -2.62 6.80
N VAL A 13 6.11 -2.98 7.77
CA VAL A 13 7.36 -2.27 8.04
C VAL A 13 8.30 -2.28 6.84
N PHE A 14 8.54 -3.45 6.22
CA PHE A 14 9.40 -3.55 5.04
C PHE A 14 8.81 -2.84 3.82
N PHE A 15 7.48 -2.83 3.68
CA PHE A 15 6.79 -2.06 2.65
C PHE A 15 7.00 -0.55 2.86
N THR A 16 6.85 -0.04 4.09
CA THR A 16 7.15 1.35 4.42
C THR A 16 8.62 1.69 4.14
N LEU A 17 9.54 0.82 4.58
CA LEU A 17 10.98 1.02 4.35
C LEU A 17 11.30 1.07 2.86
N LEU A 18 10.66 0.25 2.04
CA LEU A 18 10.85 0.27 0.59
C LEU A 18 10.45 1.63 0.00
N PHE A 19 9.30 2.17 0.42
CA PHE A 19 8.84 3.50 0.03
C PHE A 19 9.80 4.60 0.50
N VAL A 20 10.22 4.57 1.76
CA VAL A 20 11.19 5.56 2.28
C VAL A 20 12.49 5.51 1.49
N ASN A 21 13.01 4.31 1.19
CA ASN A 21 14.24 4.13 0.42
C ASN A 21 14.10 4.65 -1.03
N ASP A 22 12.91 4.52 -1.61
CA ASP A 22 12.61 5.01 -2.95
C ASP A 22 12.50 6.55 -3.03
N PHE A 23 11.89 7.16 -2.02
CA PHE A 23 11.70 8.62 -1.93
C PHE A 23 12.93 9.35 -1.40
N PHE A 24 13.77 8.67 -0.61
CA PHE A 24 14.97 9.23 0.01
C PHE A 24 16.20 8.36 -0.25
N PRO A 25 16.65 8.27 -1.52
CA PRO A 25 17.76 7.38 -1.91
C PRO A 25 19.13 7.81 -1.38
N ALA A 26 19.27 9.05 -0.89
CA ALA A 26 20.51 9.60 -0.35
C ALA A 26 20.58 9.58 1.20
N THR A 27 19.80 8.71 1.84
CA THR A 27 19.84 8.54 3.30
C THR A 27 20.77 7.41 3.72
N THR A 28 21.30 7.46 4.94
CA THR A 28 22.11 6.38 5.54
C THR A 28 21.38 5.03 5.54
N LEU A 29 20.04 5.06 5.58
CA LEU A 29 19.19 3.88 5.40
C LEU A 29 19.31 3.24 4.02
N ALA A 30 19.39 4.05 2.95
CA ALA A 30 19.57 3.59 1.58
C ALA A 30 20.98 3.06 1.31
N GLU A 31 21.98 3.57 2.03
CA GLU A 31 23.36 3.07 2.00
C GLU A 31 23.50 1.70 2.67
N VAL A 32 22.86 1.51 3.84
CA VAL A 32 22.92 0.24 4.60
C VAL A 32 22.00 -0.82 4.00
N LEU A 33 20.81 -0.43 3.54
CA LEU A 33 19.77 -1.32 3.05
C LEU A 33 19.35 -0.91 1.65
N SER A 34 19.96 -1.54 0.66
CA SER A 34 19.62 -1.33 -0.75
C SER A 34 18.16 -1.72 -1.03
N LYS A 35 17.47 -0.93 -1.86
CA LYS A 35 16.10 -1.21 -2.32
C LYS A 35 15.89 -2.65 -2.81
N LYS A 36 16.90 -3.24 -3.48
CA LYS A 36 16.84 -4.62 -3.98
C LYS A 36 16.75 -5.63 -2.85
N VAL A 37 17.51 -5.42 -1.77
CA VAL A 37 17.54 -6.28 -0.59
C VAL A 37 16.19 -6.20 0.14
N ILE A 38 15.68 -4.99 0.37
CA ILE A 38 14.35 -4.79 0.99
C ILE A 38 13.27 -5.50 0.18
N LEU A 39 13.30 -5.35 -1.15
CA LEU A 39 12.31 -5.96 -2.05
C LEU A 39 12.37 -7.49 -2.01
N VAL A 40 13.56 -8.09 -2.01
CA VAL A 40 13.73 -9.55 -1.87
C VAL A 40 13.17 -10.04 -0.53
N ILE A 41 13.49 -9.36 0.58
CA ILE A 41 12.96 -9.70 1.91
C ILE A 41 11.43 -9.62 1.91
N LEU A 42 10.86 -8.56 1.33
CA LEU A 42 9.42 -8.37 1.24
C LEU A 42 8.75 -9.53 0.47
N ILE A 43 9.31 -9.92 -0.68
CA ILE A 43 8.80 -11.04 -1.48
C ILE A 43 8.84 -12.34 -0.67
N VAL A 44 9.97 -12.62 0.00
CA VAL A 44 10.12 -13.81 0.84
C VAL A 44 9.08 -13.83 1.97
N LEU A 45 8.87 -12.71 2.66
CA LEU A 45 7.87 -12.59 3.72
C LEU A 45 6.44 -12.82 3.20
N VAL A 46 6.11 -12.27 2.02
CA VAL A 46 4.80 -12.48 1.39
C VAL A 46 4.61 -13.94 1.01
N ILE A 47 5.63 -14.59 0.44
CA ILE A 47 5.57 -16.02 0.10
C ILE A 47 5.36 -16.86 1.37
N ILE A 48 6.13 -16.61 2.44
CA ILE A 48 5.97 -17.30 3.73
C ILE A 48 4.56 -17.08 4.28
N GLN A 49 4.02 -15.86 4.20
CA GLN A 49 2.68 -15.56 4.67
C GLN A 49 1.61 -16.33 3.86
N ILE A 50 1.77 -16.43 2.55
CA ILE A 50 0.87 -17.20 1.67
C ILE A 50 0.95 -18.70 1.98
N THR A 51 2.16 -19.27 2.10
CA THR A 51 2.34 -20.71 2.36
C THR A 51 1.89 -21.11 3.77
N THR A 52 2.06 -20.21 4.75
CA THR A 52 1.61 -20.41 6.14
C THR A 52 0.10 -20.25 6.27
N ALA A 53 -0.53 -19.44 5.41
CA ALA A 53 -1.99 -19.31 5.32
C ALA A 53 -2.61 -20.52 4.61
N LYS A 54 -2.50 -21.72 5.20
CA LYS A 54 -3.12 -22.98 4.71
C LYS A 54 -4.59 -22.75 4.33
N GLY A 55 -4.86 -22.70 3.02
CA GLY A 55 -6.21 -22.77 2.43
C GLY A 55 -7.22 -21.68 2.83
N THR A 56 -6.83 -20.73 3.67
CA THR A 56 -7.70 -19.66 4.18
C THR A 56 -7.17 -18.31 3.71
N TYR A 57 -7.04 -18.17 2.39
CA TYR A 57 -6.93 -16.83 1.80
C TYR A 57 -8.29 -16.14 1.97
N LYS A 58 -8.56 -15.60 3.16
CA LYS A 58 -9.72 -14.74 3.37
C LYS A 58 -9.54 -13.57 2.43
N ARG A 59 -10.38 -13.52 1.39
CA ARG A 59 -10.49 -12.39 0.47
C ARG A 59 -10.43 -11.10 1.31
N LEU A 60 -9.48 -10.23 0.98
CA LEU A 60 -9.25 -9.00 1.75
C LEU A 60 -10.60 -8.28 1.88
N SER A 61 -11.06 -8.08 3.12
CA SER A 61 -12.33 -7.38 3.37
C SER A 61 -12.28 -6.02 2.68
N LYS A 62 -13.41 -5.55 2.11
CA LYS A 62 -13.49 -4.22 1.50
C LYS A 62 -12.91 -3.13 2.41
N LYS A 63 -13.16 -3.23 3.73
CA LYS A 63 -12.61 -2.30 4.73
C LYS A 63 -11.08 -2.36 4.83
N ALA A 64 -10.51 -3.57 4.78
CA ALA A 64 -9.06 -3.76 4.83
C ALA A 64 -8.39 -3.29 3.53
N TYR A 65 -9.03 -3.52 2.36
CA TYR A 65 -8.56 -2.99 1.08
C TYR A 65 -8.52 -1.45 1.08
N VAL A 66 -9.63 -0.81 1.47
CA VAL A 66 -9.69 0.66 1.59
C VAL A 66 -8.65 1.17 2.58
N GLY A 67 -8.47 0.50 3.72
CA GLY A 67 -7.45 0.88 4.70
C GLY A 67 -6.02 0.81 4.16
N VAL A 68 -5.66 -0.26 3.45
CA VAL A 68 -4.33 -0.41 2.83
C VAL A 68 -4.13 0.62 1.72
N THR A 69 -5.14 0.87 0.88
CA THR A 69 -5.06 1.90 -0.16
C THR A 69 -4.87 3.29 0.44
N LEU A 70 -5.65 3.66 1.44
CA LEU A 70 -5.51 4.95 2.14
C LEU A 70 -4.15 5.06 2.83
N TYR A 71 -3.65 3.98 3.43
CA TYR A 71 -2.32 3.94 4.01
C TYR A 71 -1.25 4.22 2.95
N THR A 72 -1.29 3.53 1.81
CA THR A 72 -0.30 3.71 0.74
C THR A 72 -0.35 5.11 0.14
N VAL A 73 -1.55 5.65 -0.12
CA VAL A 73 -1.73 7.02 -0.64
C VAL A 73 -1.28 8.05 0.40
N GLY A 74 -1.63 7.86 1.68
CA GLY A 74 -1.20 8.74 2.76
C GLY A 74 0.32 8.72 2.94
N LEU A 75 0.93 7.53 2.90
CA LEU A 75 2.38 7.36 2.96
C LEU A 75 3.04 8.12 1.82
N TRP A 76 2.52 7.97 0.60
CA TRP A 76 3.00 8.70 -0.55
C TRP A 76 2.96 10.22 -0.32
N ILE A 77 1.79 10.77 0.03
CA ILE A 77 1.63 12.22 0.28
C ILE A 77 2.60 12.71 1.36
N VAL A 78 2.70 11.99 2.49
CA VAL A 78 3.59 12.37 3.59
C VAL A 78 5.05 12.36 3.14
N LEU A 79 5.50 11.33 2.43
CA LEU A 79 6.87 11.25 1.94
C LEU A 79 7.18 12.37 0.94
N THR A 80 6.24 12.71 0.05
CA THR A 80 6.44 13.83 -0.88
C THR A 80 6.43 15.18 -0.16
N LEU A 81 5.58 15.40 0.85
CA LEU A 81 5.57 16.63 1.66
C LEU A 81 6.85 16.79 2.49
N LEU A 82 7.48 15.68 2.90
CA LEU A 82 8.78 15.68 3.57
C LEU A 82 9.95 15.99 2.61
N GLY A 83 9.69 16.31 1.35
CA GLY A 83 10.70 16.61 0.34
C GLY A 83 11.29 15.37 -0.33
N GLY A 84 10.64 14.22 -0.17
CA GLY A 84 11.03 12.99 -0.84
C GLY A 84 10.68 13.04 -2.33
N GLU A 85 11.64 12.74 -3.18
CA GLU A 85 11.48 12.63 -4.62
C GLU A 85 11.56 11.15 -5.01
N SER A 86 10.43 10.55 -5.36
CA SER A 86 10.43 9.16 -5.83
C SER A 86 11.20 9.03 -7.14
N GLN A 87 12.18 8.13 -7.15
CA GLN A 87 12.94 7.80 -8.35
C GLN A 87 12.08 7.18 -9.47
N PHE A 88 10.90 6.65 -9.15
CA PHE A 88 9.96 6.08 -10.14
C PHE A 88 9.01 7.13 -10.77
N GLY A 89 9.23 8.42 -10.53
CA GLY A 89 8.47 9.49 -11.21
C GLY A 89 7.15 9.85 -10.51
N LEU A 90 7.02 9.55 -9.21
CA LEU A 90 5.94 10.01 -8.34
C LEU A 90 6.27 11.35 -7.64
N SER A 91 7.17 12.13 -8.21
CA SER A 91 7.48 13.50 -7.78
C SER A 91 6.38 14.47 -8.23
N PHE A 92 6.09 15.53 -7.47
CA PHE A 92 5.11 16.57 -7.85
C PHE A 92 5.45 17.29 -9.16
N ASN A 93 6.72 17.24 -9.58
CA ASN A 93 7.19 17.79 -10.85
C ASN A 93 6.94 16.86 -12.04
N SER A 94 6.51 15.62 -11.81
CA SER A 94 6.22 14.67 -12.86
C SER A 94 4.76 14.79 -13.30
N PRO A 95 4.45 14.98 -14.60
CA PRO A 95 3.08 14.95 -15.09
C PRO A 95 2.37 13.60 -14.84
N ILE A 96 3.15 12.53 -14.66
CA ILE A 96 2.64 11.19 -14.34
C ILE A 96 1.99 11.15 -12.94
N PHE A 97 2.48 11.96 -11.99
CA PHE A 97 1.93 12.07 -10.63
C PHE A 97 0.43 12.43 -10.67
N TYR A 98 0.09 13.47 -11.41
CA TYR A 98 -1.29 13.98 -11.48
C TYR A 98 -2.23 12.95 -12.12
N ILE A 99 -1.77 12.22 -13.14
CA ILE A 99 -2.56 11.16 -13.78
C ILE A 99 -2.87 10.03 -12.78
N ILE A 100 -1.87 9.61 -12.01
CA ILE A 100 -2.02 8.55 -11.00
C ILE A 100 -2.97 9.00 -9.88
N VAL A 101 -2.83 10.24 -9.39
CA VAL A 101 -3.74 10.82 -8.39
C VAL A 101 -5.18 10.87 -8.90
N LEU A 102 -5.37 11.29 -10.16
CA LEU A 102 -6.70 11.38 -10.77
C LEU A 102 -7.34 10.00 -10.93
N LEU A 103 -6.57 8.99 -11.38
CA LEU A 103 -7.02 7.60 -11.47
C LEU A 103 -7.39 7.02 -10.11
N LEU A 104 -6.54 7.22 -9.09
CA LEU A 104 -6.82 6.78 -7.71
C LEU A 104 -8.07 7.45 -7.13
N GLY A 105 -8.23 8.76 -7.36
CA GLY A 105 -9.43 9.50 -6.98
C GLY A 105 -10.68 8.93 -7.65
N PHE A 106 -10.59 8.62 -8.95
CA PHE A 106 -11.69 8.03 -9.70
C PHE A 106 -12.06 6.63 -9.20
N ASP A 107 -11.05 5.81 -8.88
CA ASP A 107 -11.25 4.45 -8.39
C ASP A 107 -11.87 4.45 -6.98
N LEU A 108 -11.41 5.34 -6.09
CA LEU A 108 -12.03 5.56 -4.78
C LEU A 108 -13.47 6.04 -4.90
N LEU A 109 -13.76 6.98 -5.80
CA LEU A 109 -15.13 7.43 -6.09
C LEU A 109 -16.00 6.28 -6.60
N ARG A 110 -15.46 5.42 -7.46
CA ARG A 110 -16.17 4.24 -7.99
C ARG A 110 -16.49 3.23 -6.88
N VAL A 111 -15.52 2.94 -6.00
CA VAL A 111 -15.70 2.07 -4.83
C VAL A 111 -16.74 2.66 -3.87
N TYR A 112 -16.69 3.97 -3.61
CA TYR A 112 -17.68 4.66 -2.79
C TYR A 112 -19.09 4.57 -3.39
N ARG A 113 -19.22 4.79 -4.70
CA ARG A 113 -20.51 4.70 -5.41
C ARG A 113 -21.08 3.27 -5.39
N GLN A 114 -20.23 2.26 -5.55
CA GLN A 114 -20.64 0.86 -5.43
C GLN A 114 -21.09 0.52 -4.00
N SER A 115 -20.41 1.05 -2.98
CA SER A 115 -20.82 0.87 -1.59
C SER A 115 -22.20 1.48 -1.31
N LYS A 116 -22.48 2.66 -1.85
CA LYS A 116 -23.78 3.32 -1.70
C LYS A 116 -24.92 2.53 -2.35
N ASN A 117 -24.67 1.94 -3.52
CA ASN A 117 -25.67 1.12 -4.21
C ASN A 117 -25.96 -0.20 -3.47
N GLU A 118 -24.93 -0.84 -2.90
CA GLU A 118 -25.10 -2.05 -2.08
C GLU A 118 -25.85 -1.80 -0.76
N GLU A 119 -25.72 -0.61 -0.16
CA GLU A 119 -26.50 -0.22 1.03
C GLU A 119 -27.97 0.10 0.69
N THR A 120 -28.22 0.67 -0.49
CA THR A 120 -29.57 1.03 -0.94
C THR A 120 -30.39 -0.21 -1.29
N ASP A 121 -29.77 -1.21 -1.94
CA ASP A 121 -30.41 -2.49 -2.27
C ASP A 121 -30.73 -3.36 -1.03
N LYS A 122 -29.94 -3.23 0.04
CA LYS A 122 -30.23 -3.94 1.31
C LYS A 122 -31.41 -3.33 2.07
N LYS A 123 -31.60 -2.01 1.98
CA LYS A 123 -32.75 -1.31 2.59
C LYS A 123 -34.05 -1.47 1.81
N ALA A 124 -33.98 -1.72 0.50
CA ALA A 124 -35.16 -1.98 -0.33
C ALA A 124 -35.69 -3.43 -0.24
N LYS A 125 -34.94 -4.34 0.40
CA LYS A 125 -35.30 -5.76 0.58
C LYS A 125 -35.66 -6.13 2.03
N GLN A 126 -35.69 -5.16 2.94
CA GLN A 126 -36.27 -5.26 4.28
C GLN A 126 -37.66 -4.63 4.29
#